data_AF-A0AAV2DGM9-F1
#
_entry.id   AF-A0AAV2DGM9-F1
#
_cell.length_a   1.000
_cell.length_b   1.000
_cell.length_c   1.000
_cell.angle_alpha   90.00
_cell.angle_beta   90.00
_cell.angle_gamma   90.00
#
_symmetry.space_group_name_H-M   'P 1'
#
loop_
_entity.id
_entity.type
_entity.pdbx_description
1 polymer ?
#
loop_
_entity_poly.entity_id
_entity_poly.type
_entity_poly.pdbx_seq_one_letter_code
_entity_poly.pdbx_strand_id
1 'polypeptide(L)'
;MRAWPLVHEAVVDPTTEPFAKANGEPAYSYYGKQPEMNELMQKAMSGVSVPFMRSMLDGGGYDGFDGVRRLVDVGGSGGDCLRMILRKHPNVLEAINFDLPEVVAKAAPIPGVTHVGGDMFNSIPNGDAIFMKWILTTWTDEECKAIMANCYKALPEGGKLIACEPMLPKDSDDSHRTRALLELGRGHIRDDNLQGQREAQDRGRVQAAWPARWVLQFQGVALCGLLPHRVRVPEIIVGEYCERTVS
;
A
#
# COMPACT_ATOMS: atom_id res chain seq x y z
N MET A 1 -6.96 8.79 21.04
CA MET A 1 -5.86 9.61 21.64
C MET A 1 -5.10 8.90 22.78
N ARG A 2 -5.54 7.75 23.31
CA ARG A 2 -4.87 7.08 24.46
C ARG A 2 -3.50 6.47 24.16
N ALA A 3 -3.19 6.19 22.89
CA ALA A 3 -1.92 5.59 22.49
C ALA A 3 -0.74 6.58 22.50
N TRP A 4 -0.97 7.86 22.21
CA TRP A 4 0.09 8.87 22.08
C TRP A 4 0.97 9.04 23.32
N PRO A 5 0.41 9.11 24.55
CA PRO A 5 1.22 9.17 25.75
C PRO A 5 2.13 7.94 25.95
N LEU A 6 1.80 6.79 25.36
CA LEU A 6 2.54 5.53 25.52
C LEU A 6 3.65 5.32 24.48
N VAL A 7 3.83 6.24 23.52
CA VAL A 7 4.85 6.08 22.47
C VAL A 7 6.27 5.96 23.05
N HIS A 8 6.55 6.67 24.14
CA HIS A 8 7.85 6.57 24.82
C HIS A 8 8.13 5.17 25.37
N GLU A 9 7.10 4.40 25.70
CA GLU A 9 7.24 3.04 26.22
C GLU A 9 7.60 2.05 25.11
N ALA A 10 7.12 2.27 23.88
CA ALA A 10 7.48 1.44 22.73
C ALA A 10 8.96 1.58 22.33
N VAL A 11 9.62 2.68 22.71
CA VAL A 11 11.07 2.85 22.57
C VAL A 11 11.83 1.94 23.54
N VAL A 12 11.27 1.71 24.73
CA VAL A 12 11.89 0.89 25.78
C VAL A 12 11.58 -0.61 25.58
N ASP A 13 10.34 -0.91 25.17
CA ASP A 13 9.86 -2.26 24.89
C ASP A 13 9.10 -2.29 23.56
N PRO A 14 9.76 -2.67 22.44
CA PRO A 14 9.17 -2.66 21.11
C PRO A 14 8.28 -3.88 20.83
N THR A 15 8.07 -4.78 21.80
CA THR A 15 7.31 -6.01 21.60
C THR A 15 5.81 -5.76 21.45
N THR A 16 5.30 -4.65 22.01
CA THR A 16 3.87 -4.30 21.97
C THR A 16 3.69 -2.88 21.45
N GLU A 17 2.89 -2.71 20.40
CA GLU A 17 2.59 -1.38 19.87
C GLU A 17 1.78 -0.50 20.86
N PRO A 18 1.98 0.83 20.86
CA PRO A 18 1.29 1.74 21.79
C PRO A 18 -0.24 1.65 21.74
N PHE A 19 -0.81 1.35 20.56
CA PHE A 19 -2.25 1.20 20.43
C PHE A 19 -2.76 -0.05 21.15
N ALA A 20 -2.13 -1.20 20.91
CA ALA A 20 -2.46 -2.45 21.61
C ALA A 20 -2.28 -2.31 23.12
N LYS A 21 -1.23 -1.63 23.58
CA LYS A 21 -1.04 -1.37 25.02
C LYS A 21 -2.16 -0.52 25.64
N ALA A 22 -2.63 0.49 24.92
CA ALA A 22 -3.71 1.37 25.39
C ALA A 22 -5.11 0.74 25.34
N ASN A 23 -5.34 -0.22 24.43
CA ASN A 23 -6.68 -0.71 24.12
C ASN A 23 -6.85 -2.24 24.30
N GLY A 24 -5.78 -2.96 24.62
CA GLY A 24 -5.76 -4.41 24.83
C GLY A 24 -5.68 -5.26 23.56
N GLU A 25 -5.77 -4.66 22.38
CA GLU A 25 -5.76 -5.35 21.08
C GLU A 25 -5.29 -4.41 19.95
N PRO A 26 -4.82 -4.97 18.81
CA PRO A 26 -4.39 -4.16 17.67
C PRO A 26 -5.49 -3.28 17.07
N ALA A 27 -5.08 -2.20 16.40
CA ALA A 27 -5.99 -1.16 15.90
C ALA A 27 -7.13 -1.68 15.02
N TYR A 28 -6.85 -2.52 14.02
CA TYR A 28 -7.88 -3.03 13.11
C TYR A 28 -8.90 -3.93 13.81
N SER A 29 -8.46 -4.80 14.71
CA SER A 29 -9.35 -5.63 15.55
C SER A 29 -10.26 -4.76 16.42
N TYR A 30 -9.68 -3.70 17.01
CA TYR A 30 -10.40 -2.76 17.87
C TYR A 30 -11.48 -1.98 17.09
N TYR A 31 -11.11 -1.39 15.95
CA TYR A 31 -12.05 -0.63 15.13
C TYR A 31 -13.12 -1.52 14.50
N GLY A 32 -12.77 -2.75 14.09
CA GLY A 32 -13.71 -3.71 13.52
C GLY A 32 -14.90 -4.04 14.44
N LYS A 33 -14.67 -4.02 15.76
CA LYS A 33 -15.70 -4.26 16.80
C LYS A 33 -16.63 -3.07 17.04
N GLN A 34 -16.27 -1.87 16.58
CA GLN A 34 -16.99 -0.62 16.87
C GLN A 34 -17.49 0.02 15.57
N PRO A 35 -18.78 -0.14 15.22
CA PRO A 35 -19.31 0.34 13.95
C PRO A 35 -19.04 1.83 13.67
N GLU A 36 -19.25 2.70 14.65
CA GLU A 36 -19.05 4.15 14.52
C GLU A 36 -17.58 4.50 14.24
N MET A 37 -16.64 3.86 14.95
CA MET A 37 -15.20 4.09 14.76
C MET A 37 -14.72 3.56 13.42
N ASN A 38 -15.24 2.40 12.99
CA ASN A 38 -14.93 1.83 11.68
C ASN A 38 -15.44 2.74 10.55
N GLU A 39 -16.67 3.24 10.66
CA GLU A 39 -17.22 4.21 9.69
C GLU A 39 -16.42 5.51 9.64
N LEU A 40 -16.00 6.03 10.80
CA LEU A 40 -15.17 7.22 10.88
C LEU A 40 -13.81 7.00 10.19
N MET A 41 -13.18 5.86 10.46
CA MET A 41 -11.90 5.48 9.85
C MET A 41 -12.04 5.36 8.33
N GLN A 42 -13.08 4.67 7.85
CA GLN A 42 -13.33 4.52 6.40
C GLN A 42 -13.58 5.88 5.73
N LYS A 43 -14.37 6.76 6.34
CA LYS A 43 -14.61 8.13 5.82
C LYS A 43 -13.31 8.94 5.77
N ALA A 44 -12.50 8.89 6.82
CA ALA A 44 -11.21 9.57 6.86
C ALA A 44 -10.27 9.05 5.76
N MET A 45 -10.15 7.72 5.61
CA MET A 45 -9.33 7.09 4.59
C MET A 45 -9.81 7.38 3.17
N SER A 46 -11.12 7.39 2.91
CA SER A 46 -11.67 7.77 1.60
C SER A 46 -11.36 9.25 1.29
N GLY A 47 -11.48 10.13 2.28
CA GLY A 47 -11.18 11.58 2.15
C GLY A 47 -9.75 11.87 1.69
N VAL A 48 -8.76 11.08 2.12
CA VAL A 48 -7.37 11.20 1.66
C VAL A 48 -7.05 10.36 0.41
N SER A 49 -7.77 9.26 0.20
CA SER A 49 -7.55 8.37 -0.95
C SER A 49 -8.02 8.98 -2.26
N VAL A 50 -9.17 9.66 -2.28
CA VAL A 50 -9.75 10.21 -3.51
C VAL A 50 -8.86 11.28 -4.16
N PRO A 51 -8.34 12.30 -3.44
CA PRO A 51 -7.42 13.27 -4.04
C PRO A 51 -6.13 12.62 -4.55
N PHE A 52 -5.59 11.65 -3.79
CA PHE A 52 -4.40 10.90 -4.17
C PHE A 52 -4.63 10.13 -5.49
N MET A 53 -5.69 9.32 -5.54
CA MET A 53 -6.01 8.51 -6.72
C MET A 53 -6.32 9.38 -7.93
N ARG A 54 -6.96 10.54 -7.73
CA ARG A 54 -7.18 11.51 -8.81
C ARG A 54 -5.87 12.02 -9.37
N SER A 55 -4.93 12.41 -8.51
CA SER A 55 -3.60 12.85 -8.94
C SER A 55 -2.81 11.76 -9.66
N MET A 56 -2.96 10.50 -9.25
CA MET A 56 -2.29 9.37 -9.87
C MET A 56 -2.86 9.04 -11.27
N LEU A 57 -4.19 9.08 -11.42
CA LEU A 57 -4.88 8.64 -12.63
C LEU A 57 -5.10 9.76 -13.67
N ASP A 58 -5.11 11.03 -13.28
CA ASP A 58 -5.32 12.15 -14.20
C ASP A 58 -4.03 12.57 -14.93
N GLY A 59 -4.18 13.17 -16.12
CA GLY A 59 -3.09 13.84 -16.84
C GLY A 59 -1.97 12.94 -17.37
N GLY A 60 -2.17 11.62 -17.42
CA GLY A 60 -1.12 10.65 -17.76
C GLY A 60 -0.14 10.39 -16.61
N GLY A 61 -0.58 10.57 -15.36
CA GLY A 61 0.25 10.36 -14.17
C GLY A 61 0.75 8.92 -14.01
N TYR A 62 -0.09 7.93 -14.34
CA TYR A 62 0.28 6.52 -14.29
C TYR A 62 -0.54 5.69 -15.29
N ASP A 63 0.15 4.93 -16.14
CA ASP A 63 -0.41 4.08 -17.20
C ASP A 63 -0.23 2.57 -16.93
N GLY A 64 0.27 2.19 -15.75
CA GLY A 64 0.50 0.78 -15.43
C GLY A 64 -0.76 -0.08 -15.31
N PHE A 65 -1.96 0.48 -15.46
CA PHE A 65 -3.19 -0.30 -15.64
C PHE A 65 -3.49 -0.66 -17.10
N ASP A 66 -2.71 -0.13 -18.05
CA ASP A 66 -2.87 -0.45 -19.46
C ASP A 66 -2.52 -1.91 -19.74
N GLY A 67 -3.35 -2.54 -20.58
CA GLY A 67 -3.26 -3.96 -20.92
C GLY A 67 -3.71 -4.92 -19.81
N VAL A 68 -4.10 -4.43 -18.63
CA VAL A 68 -4.68 -5.27 -17.56
C VAL A 68 -6.12 -5.62 -17.93
N ARG A 69 -6.48 -6.91 -17.91
CA ARG A 69 -7.87 -7.37 -18.13
C ARG A 69 -8.55 -7.73 -16.82
N ARG A 70 -7.84 -8.41 -15.91
CA ARG A 70 -8.30 -8.72 -14.55
C ARG A 70 -7.44 -8.01 -13.50
N LEU A 71 -8.06 -7.11 -12.74
CA LEU A 71 -7.42 -6.34 -11.67
C LEU A 71 -7.95 -6.76 -10.30
N VAL A 72 -7.05 -6.99 -9.33
CA VAL A 72 -7.39 -7.29 -7.94
C VAL A 72 -6.91 -6.14 -7.05
N ASP A 73 -7.80 -5.47 -6.35
CA ASP A 73 -7.51 -4.46 -5.33
C ASP A 73 -7.49 -5.14 -3.96
N VAL A 74 -6.31 -5.34 -3.38
CA VAL A 74 -6.10 -6.04 -2.09
C VAL A 74 -6.10 -5.01 -0.96
N GLY A 75 -6.97 -5.22 0.04
CA GLY A 75 -7.27 -4.23 1.06
C GLY A 75 -8.09 -3.06 0.49
N GLY A 76 -8.93 -3.33 -0.51
CA GLY A 76 -9.66 -2.30 -1.25
C GLY A 76 -10.83 -1.68 -0.50
N SER A 77 -11.15 -2.15 0.72
CA SER A 77 -12.21 -1.62 1.59
C SER A 77 -13.56 -1.52 0.84
N GLY A 78 -14.14 -0.33 0.75
CA GLY A 78 -15.37 -0.08 -0.01
C GLY A 78 -15.23 -0.15 -1.54
N GLY A 79 -14.02 -0.29 -2.08
CA GLY A 79 -13.74 -0.36 -3.52
C GLY A 79 -13.64 1.00 -4.23
N ASP A 80 -13.43 2.08 -3.47
CA ASP A 80 -13.34 3.45 -4.02
C ASP A 80 -12.19 3.61 -5.03
N CYS A 81 -11.01 3.08 -4.72
CA CYS A 81 -9.85 3.10 -5.61
C CYS A 81 -10.14 2.38 -6.91
N LEU A 82 -10.64 1.15 -6.82
CA LEU A 82 -11.02 0.34 -7.97
C LEU A 82 -12.07 1.04 -8.85
N ARG A 83 -13.10 1.67 -8.25
CA ARG A 83 -14.09 2.47 -8.98
C ARG A 83 -13.45 3.62 -9.77
N MET A 84 -12.44 4.28 -9.21
CA MET A 84 -11.72 5.36 -9.89
C MET A 84 -10.85 4.83 -11.03
N ILE A 85 -10.17 3.70 -10.85
CA ILE A 85 -9.36 3.04 -11.87
C ILE A 85 -10.24 2.64 -13.06
N LEU A 86 -11.37 1.97 -12.84
CA LEU A 86 -12.26 1.51 -13.90
C LEU A 86 -12.87 2.66 -14.74
N ARG A 87 -13.07 3.84 -14.16
CA ARG A 87 -13.52 5.02 -14.89
C ARG A 87 -12.47 5.53 -15.90
N LYS A 88 -11.19 5.26 -15.65
CA LYS A 88 -10.07 5.73 -16.46
C LYS A 88 -9.52 4.67 -17.40
N HIS A 89 -9.56 3.40 -16.97
CA HIS A 89 -9.08 2.25 -17.71
C HIS A 89 -10.24 1.28 -17.99
N PRO A 90 -11.15 1.62 -18.93
CA PRO A 90 -12.31 0.77 -19.27
C PRO A 90 -11.90 -0.55 -19.94
N ASN A 91 -10.62 -0.73 -20.27
CA ASN A 91 -10.04 -1.99 -20.75
C ASN A 91 -9.93 -3.08 -19.67
N VAL A 92 -10.04 -2.72 -18.39
CA VAL A 92 -10.15 -3.69 -17.30
C VAL A 92 -11.56 -4.30 -17.34
N LEU A 93 -11.64 -5.57 -17.73
CA LEU A 93 -12.91 -6.27 -17.95
C LEU A 93 -13.45 -6.92 -16.67
N GLU A 94 -12.54 -7.32 -15.79
CA GLU A 94 -12.86 -7.98 -14.53
C GLU A 94 -12.12 -7.29 -13.40
N ALA A 95 -12.85 -6.86 -12.37
CA ALA A 95 -12.29 -6.18 -11.23
C ALA A 95 -12.73 -6.86 -9.94
N ILE A 96 -11.79 -7.17 -9.07
CA ILE A 96 -12.03 -7.81 -7.78
C ILE A 96 -11.61 -6.84 -6.68
N ASN A 97 -12.57 -6.43 -5.85
CA ASN A 97 -12.28 -5.76 -4.59
C ASN A 97 -12.14 -6.84 -3.50
N PHE A 98 -10.94 -6.99 -2.94
CA PHE A 98 -10.61 -8.01 -1.97
C PHE A 98 -10.27 -7.39 -0.62
N ASP A 99 -11.00 -7.80 0.42
CA ASP A 99 -10.79 -7.36 1.80
C ASP A 99 -11.33 -8.43 2.77
N LEU A 100 -11.28 -8.19 4.08
CA LEU A 100 -11.88 -9.06 5.07
C LEU A 100 -13.39 -9.27 4.81
N PRO A 101 -13.95 -10.46 5.07
CA PRO A 101 -15.36 -10.78 4.78
C PRO A 101 -16.35 -9.74 5.33
N GLU A 102 -16.14 -9.28 6.55
CA GLU A 102 -16.98 -8.30 7.24
C GLU A 102 -16.88 -6.87 6.66
N VAL A 103 -15.79 -6.56 5.96
CA VAL A 103 -15.57 -5.28 5.28
C VAL A 103 -16.31 -5.28 3.96
N VAL A 104 -16.04 -6.28 3.11
CA VAL A 104 -16.69 -6.37 1.79
C VAL A 104 -18.19 -6.60 1.87
N ALA A 105 -18.69 -7.25 2.93
CA ALA A 105 -20.13 -7.43 3.16
C ALA A 105 -20.90 -6.10 3.30
N LYS A 106 -20.20 -5.01 3.65
CA LYS A 106 -20.78 -3.66 3.80
C LYS A 106 -20.51 -2.77 2.59
N ALA A 107 -19.71 -3.23 1.62
CA ALA A 107 -19.37 -2.44 0.45
C ALA A 107 -20.59 -2.26 -0.46
N ALA A 108 -20.78 -1.03 -0.95
CA ALA A 108 -21.85 -0.76 -1.91
C ALA A 108 -21.53 -1.44 -3.26
N PRO A 109 -22.54 -1.99 -3.98
CA PRO A 109 -22.30 -2.57 -5.29
C PRO A 109 -21.68 -1.56 -6.26
N ILE A 110 -20.61 -1.96 -6.94
CA ILE A 110 -19.96 -1.17 -7.99
C ILE A 110 -20.08 -1.93 -9.32
N PRO A 111 -20.66 -1.33 -10.39
CA PRO A 111 -20.75 -1.98 -11.69
C PRO A 111 -19.38 -2.45 -12.20
N GLY A 112 -19.28 -3.72 -12.62
CA GLY A 112 -18.04 -4.33 -13.10
C GLY A 112 -17.07 -4.80 -12.01
N VAL A 113 -17.43 -4.66 -10.72
CA VAL A 113 -16.62 -5.10 -9.59
C VAL A 113 -17.28 -6.27 -8.87
N THR A 114 -16.48 -7.29 -8.56
CA THR A 114 -16.85 -8.38 -7.65
C THR A 114 -16.20 -8.13 -6.29
N HIS A 115 -17.00 -8.11 -5.23
CA HIS A 115 -16.51 -8.04 -3.86
C HIS A 115 -16.21 -9.45 -3.34
N VAL A 116 -14.98 -9.70 -2.90
CA VAL A 116 -14.52 -11.02 -2.44
C VAL A 116 -13.95 -10.88 -1.03
N GLY A 117 -14.53 -11.63 -0.09
CA GLY A 117 -14.08 -11.67 1.29
C GLY A 117 -13.00 -12.72 1.49
N GLY A 118 -11.92 -12.37 2.19
CA GLY A 118 -10.89 -13.34 2.56
C GLY A 118 -9.76 -12.71 3.36
N ASP A 119 -8.65 -13.43 3.47
CA ASP A 119 -7.47 -13.02 4.21
C ASP A 119 -6.23 -13.09 3.29
N MET A 120 -5.58 -11.94 3.09
CA MET A 120 -4.40 -11.81 2.23
C MET A 120 -3.18 -12.58 2.75
N PHE A 121 -3.12 -12.90 4.05
CA PHE A 121 -2.09 -13.76 4.63
C PHE A 121 -2.28 -15.22 4.24
N ASN A 122 -3.50 -15.62 3.89
CA ASN A 122 -3.82 -16.98 3.46
C ASN A 122 -3.78 -17.13 1.94
N SER A 123 -4.56 -16.31 1.22
CA SER A 123 -4.64 -16.36 -0.25
C SER A 123 -5.19 -15.09 -0.84
N ILE A 124 -4.70 -14.71 -2.02
CA ILE A 124 -5.19 -13.57 -2.80
C ILE A 124 -5.84 -14.09 -4.10
N PRO A 125 -6.97 -13.52 -4.56
CA PRO A 125 -7.59 -13.90 -5.83
C PRO A 125 -6.64 -13.74 -7.02
N ASN A 126 -6.75 -14.61 -8.01
CA ASN A 126 -5.91 -14.54 -9.22
C ASN A 126 -6.27 -13.32 -10.08
N GLY A 127 -5.27 -12.61 -10.61
CA GLY A 127 -5.44 -11.47 -11.50
C GLY A 127 -4.23 -11.23 -12.40
N ASP A 128 -4.40 -10.45 -13.48
CA ASP A 128 -3.28 -10.04 -14.34
C ASP A 128 -2.42 -8.97 -13.64
N ALA A 129 -3.08 -8.16 -12.82
CA ALA A 129 -2.44 -7.22 -11.92
C ALA A 129 -3.08 -7.26 -10.54
N ILE A 130 -2.25 -7.04 -9.52
CA ILE A 130 -2.68 -6.80 -8.14
C ILE A 130 -2.32 -5.35 -7.82
N PHE A 131 -3.28 -4.61 -7.27
CA PHE A 131 -3.12 -3.26 -6.77
C PHE A 131 -3.24 -3.28 -5.25
N MET A 132 -2.33 -2.58 -4.57
CA MET A 132 -2.35 -2.38 -3.12
C MET A 132 -2.08 -0.91 -2.84
N LYS A 133 -2.90 -0.28 -2.02
CA LYS A 133 -2.68 1.09 -1.57
C LYS A 133 -2.66 1.15 -0.06
N TRP A 134 -1.56 1.62 0.52
CA TRP A 134 -1.38 1.78 1.98
C TRP A 134 -1.58 0.47 2.74
N ILE A 135 -1.04 -0.61 2.17
CA ILE A 135 -1.09 -1.94 2.76
C ILE A 135 0.28 -2.26 3.35
N LEU A 136 1.35 -2.12 2.57
CA LEU A 136 2.68 -2.59 2.96
C LEU A 136 3.28 -1.75 4.10
N THR A 137 2.92 -0.47 4.23
CA THR A 137 3.39 0.36 5.36
C THR A 137 2.70 0.05 6.69
N THR A 138 1.72 -0.85 6.69
CA THR A 138 0.92 -1.22 7.85
C THR A 138 1.49 -2.44 8.58
N TRP A 139 2.28 -3.25 7.89
CA TRP A 139 2.70 -4.56 8.37
C TRP A 139 4.21 -4.62 8.60
N THR A 140 4.64 -5.58 9.41
CA THR A 140 6.07 -5.87 9.58
C THR A 140 6.68 -6.44 8.29
N ASP A 141 8.01 -6.44 8.20
CA ASP A 141 8.72 -6.99 7.03
C ASP A 141 8.36 -8.46 6.75
N GLU A 142 8.21 -9.29 7.79
CA GLU A 142 7.87 -10.70 7.63
C GLU A 142 6.43 -10.89 7.15
N GLU A 143 5.51 -10.07 7.64
CA GLU A 143 4.12 -10.03 7.18
C GLU A 143 4.04 -9.52 5.73
N CYS A 144 4.80 -8.49 5.38
CA CYS A 144 4.93 -8.01 4.01
C CYS A 144 5.45 -9.11 3.09
N LYS A 145 6.48 -9.85 3.48
CA LYS A 145 6.99 -11.01 2.70
C LYS A 145 5.91 -12.06 2.50
N ALA A 146 5.11 -12.36 3.52
CA ALA A 146 4.01 -13.31 3.42
C ALA A 146 2.93 -12.83 2.42
N ILE A 147 2.51 -11.57 2.51
CA ILE A 147 1.56 -10.95 1.57
C ILE A 147 2.11 -11.00 0.14
N MET A 148 3.36 -10.58 -0.05
CA MET A 148 4.04 -10.57 -1.36
C MET A 148 4.17 -11.97 -1.95
N ALA A 149 4.44 -12.99 -1.15
CA ALA A 149 4.48 -14.37 -1.59
C ALA A 149 3.11 -14.86 -2.10
N ASN A 150 2.03 -14.41 -1.48
CA ASN A 150 0.68 -14.72 -1.94
C ASN A 150 0.29 -13.93 -3.20
N CYS A 151 0.72 -12.67 -3.31
CA CYS A 151 0.60 -11.90 -4.57
C CYS A 151 1.30 -12.63 -5.71
N TYR A 152 2.52 -13.11 -5.49
CA TYR A 152 3.30 -13.83 -6.50
C TYR A 152 2.60 -15.11 -6.98
N LYS A 153 1.99 -15.88 -6.08
CA LYS A 153 1.22 -17.09 -6.43
C LYS A 153 -0.04 -16.76 -7.24
N ALA A 154 -0.64 -15.60 -6.99
CA ALA A 154 -1.88 -15.16 -7.62
C ALA A 154 -1.68 -14.48 -8.99
N LEU A 155 -0.45 -14.12 -9.34
CA LEU A 155 -0.10 -13.49 -10.61
C LEU A 155 0.33 -14.54 -11.65
N PRO A 156 -0.10 -14.39 -12.93
CA PRO A 156 0.44 -15.17 -14.02
C PRO A 156 1.87 -14.73 -14.35
N GLU A 157 2.52 -15.47 -15.23
CA GLU A 157 3.79 -15.04 -15.82
C GLU A 157 3.60 -13.72 -16.57
N GLY A 158 4.49 -12.75 -16.30
CA GLY A 158 4.37 -11.38 -16.82
C GLY A 158 3.29 -10.53 -16.13
N GLY A 159 2.58 -11.06 -15.12
CA GLY A 159 1.71 -10.29 -14.24
C GLY A 159 2.48 -9.22 -13.47
N LYS A 160 1.75 -8.26 -12.89
CA LYS A 160 2.35 -7.13 -12.17
C LYS A 160 1.71 -6.87 -10.82
N LEU A 161 2.54 -6.49 -9.86
CA LEU A 161 2.10 -5.93 -8.59
C LEU A 161 2.29 -4.42 -8.63
N ILE A 162 1.24 -3.68 -8.33
CA ILE A 162 1.19 -2.22 -8.29
C ILE A 162 1.01 -1.82 -6.83
N ALA A 163 2.09 -1.38 -6.18
CA ALA A 163 2.05 -0.95 -4.78
C ALA A 163 2.09 0.57 -4.70
N CYS A 164 1.10 1.15 -4.05
CA CYS A 164 0.90 2.58 -3.91
C CYS A 164 1.15 2.98 -2.46
N GLU A 165 2.39 3.37 -2.17
CA GLU A 165 2.88 3.59 -0.80
C GLU A 165 3.57 4.96 -0.67
N PRO A 166 3.48 5.61 0.51
CA PRO A 166 4.34 6.74 0.81
C PRO A 166 5.80 6.26 0.90
N MET A 167 6.68 6.86 0.11
CA MET A 167 8.12 6.59 0.19
C MET A 167 8.83 7.73 0.90
N LEU A 168 9.58 7.39 1.94
CA LEU A 168 10.45 8.34 2.60
C LEU A 168 11.57 8.78 1.64
N PRO A 169 11.86 10.08 1.54
CA PRO A 169 13.01 10.54 0.78
C PRO A 169 14.30 10.02 1.44
N LYS A 170 15.34 9.81 0.62
CA LYS A 170 16.65 9.37 1.10
C LYS A 170 17.23 10.33 2.15
N ASP A 171 17.07 11.62 1.90
CA ASP A 171 17.49 12.69 2.79
C ASP A 171 16.24 13.43 3.28
N SER A 172 16.15 13.67 4.58
CA SER A 172 15.08 14.51 5.12
C SER A 172 15.38 15.98 4.85
N ASP A 173 14.39 16.72 4.36
CA ASP A 173 14.40 18.18 4.25
C ASP A 173 13.23 18.82 5.02
N ASP A 174 13.19 20.15 5.06
CA ASP A 174 12.12 20.92 5.72
C ASP A 174 10.85 21.04 4.87
N SER A 175 10.75 20.33 3.73
CA SER A 175 9.61 20.43 2.84
C SER A 175 8.32 19.93 3.51
N HIS A 176 7.19 20.47 3.08
CA HIS A 176 5.87 19.99 3.50
C HIS A 176 5.69 18.50 3.18
N ARG A 177 6.26 18.02 2.07
CA ARG A 177 6.28 16.61 1.69
C ARG A 177 6.99 15.74 2.72
N THR A 178 8.22 16.08 3.09
CA THR A 178 8.98 15.31 4.08
C THR A 178 8.27 15.30 5.43
N ARG A 179 7.72 16.44 5.85
CA ARG A 179 6.95 16.53 7.10
C ARG A 179 5.70 15.65 7.07
N ALA A 180 4.92 15.68 5.99
CA ALA A 180 3.74 14.83 5.83
C ALA A 180 4.08 13.34 5.79
N LEU A 181 5.15 12.95 5.10
CA LEU A 181 5.60 11.55 5.05
C LEU A 181 6.11 11.06 6.41
N LEU A 182 6.84 11.90 7.15
CA LEU A 182 7.26 11.58 8.50
C LEU A 182 6.07 11.52 9.47
N GLU A 183 5.06 12.38 9.31
CA GLU A 183 3.83 12.33 10.11
C GLU A 183 3.00 11.07 9.84
N LEU A 184 2.95 10.60 8.59
CA LEU A 184 2.36 9.32 8.21
C LEU A 184 3.20 8.12 8.68
N GLY A 185 4.52 8.22 8.65
CA GLY A 185 5.47 7.16 9.05
C GLY A 185 5.75 7.09 10.56
N ARG A 186 5.32 8.09 11.36
CA ARG A 186 5.54 8.17 12.82
C ARG A 186 4.82 7.09 13.63
N GLY A 187 4.07 6.18 13.00
CA GLY A 187 3.46 5.02 13.64
C GLY A 187 4.36 3.77 13.75
N HIS A 188 5.44 3.64 12.96
CA HIS A 188 6.13 2.35 12.78
C HIS A 188 7.67 2.42 12.63
N ILE A 189 8.35 3.45 13.15
CA ILE A 189 9.83 3.49 13.07
C ILE A 189 10.42 2.43 14.03
N ARG A 190 10.81 1.27 13.48
CA ARG A 190 11.77 0.33 14.09
C ARG A 190 13.19 0.67 13.60
N ASP A 191 14.16 0.62 14.52
CA ASP A 191 15.58 0.94 14.30
C ASP A 191 16.34 -0.06 13.39
N ASP A 192 15.67 -1.09 12.87
CA ASP A 192 16.28 -2.15 12.05
C ASP A 192 16.83 -1.64 10.70
N ASN A 193 16.48 -0.42 10.32
CA ASN A 193 16.83 0.22 9.04
C ASN A 193 18.32 0.59 8.91
N LEU A 194 19.11 0.58 9.99
CA LEU A 194 20.54 0.93 9.93
C LEU A 194 21.44 -0.22 9.46
N GLN A 195 20.99 -1.48 9.59
CA GLN A 195 21.82 -2.64 9.26
C GLN A 195 21.67 -3.04 7.78
N GLY A 196 20.45 -2.95 7.22
CA GLY A 196 20.19 -3.20 5.80
C GLY A 196 20.86 -2.20 4.84
N GLN A 197 21.15 -0.98 5.33
CA GLN A 197 21.82 0.06 4.55
C GLN A 197 23.29 -0.24 4.23
N ARG A 198 23.99 -1.02 5.08
CA ARG A 198 25.41 -1.37 4.85
C ARG A 198 25.58 -2.44 3.76
N GLU A 199 24.61 -3.35 3.61
CA GLU A 199 24.71 -4.45 2.64
C GLU A 199 24.33 -4.04 1.21
N ALA A 200 23.51 -2.99 1.05
CA ALA A 200 23.14 -2.45 -0.25
C ALA A 200 24.27 -1.68 -0.95
N GLN A 201 25.29 -1.24 -0.18
CA GLN A 201 26.42 -0.46 -0.69
C GLN A 201 27.41 -1.29 -1.52
N ASP A 202 27.43 -2.62 -1.35
CA ASP A 202 28.44 -3.51 -1.97
C ASP A 202 28.05 -4.12 -3.32
N ARG A 203 26.79 -3.98 -3.78
CA ARG A 203 26.30 -4.64 -5.00
C ARG A 203 25.90 -3.65 -6.10
N GLY A 204 26.87 -2.89 -6.57
CA GLY A 204 26.74 -2.08 -7.79
C GLY A 204 26.89 -2.92 -9.08
N ARG A 205 26.19 -2.48 -10.14
CA ARG A 205 26.08 -3.00 -11.54
C ARG A 205 24.87 -3.92 -11.71
N VAL A 206 23.81 -3.57 -12.45
CA VAL A 206 23.78 -3.29 -13.90
C VAL A 206 22.75 -2.20 -14.23
N GLN A 207 23.13 -1.35 -15.19
CA GLN A 207 22.44 -0.15 -15.65
C GLN A 207 21.90 -0.41 -17.06
N ALA A 208 20.60 -0.19 -17.32
CA ALA A 208 20.07 -0.04 -18.67
C ALA A 208 18.80 0.85 -18.70
N ALA A 209 18.90 1.90 -19.51
CA ALA A 209 18.08 3.12 -19.59
C ALA A 209 16.59 2.97 -19.90
N TRP A 210 15.71 3.49 -19.03
CA TRP A 210 14.28 3.76 -19.29
C TRP A 210 13.91 5.18 -18.76
N PRO A 211 12.99 5.92 -19.40
CA PRO A 211 12.79 7.35 -19.14
C PRO A 211 12.26 7.63 -17.72
N ALA A 212 12.95 8.55 -17.04
CA ALA A 212 12.72 8.94 -15.66
C ALA A 212 11.50 9.86 -15.52
N ARG A 213 10.38 9.34 -15.02
CA ARG A 213 9.42 10.19 -14.31
C ARG A 213 8.56 9.49 -13.25
N TRP A 214 8.38 8.16 -13.33
CA TRP A 214 7.50 7.44 -12.39
C TRP A 214 8.03 6.09 -11.90
N VAL A 215 9.28 5.76 -12.21
CA VAL A 215 9.95 4.56 -11.69
C VAL A 215 11.19 5.03 -10.94
N LEU A 216 11.07 5.24 -9.64
CA LEU A 216 12.24 5.42 -8.77
C LEU A 216 12.57 4.09 -8.11
N GLN A 217 13.81 3.68 -8.40
CA GLN A 217 14.44 2.45 -7.98
C GLN A 217 14.43 2.34 -6.45
N PHE A 218 13.90 1.22 -5.99
CA PHE A 218 13.78 0.83 -4.60
C PHE A 218 15.18 0.70 -3.96
N GLN A 219 15.57 1.66 -3.12
CA GLN A 219 16.74 1.55 -2.25
C GLN A 219 16.23 1.52 -0.80
N GLY A 220 15.96 0.33 -0.27
CA GLY A 220 15.59 0.20 1.14
C GLY A 220 15.17 -1.19 1.61
N VAL A 221 14.51 -1.98 0.76
CA VAL A 221 14.20 -3.38 1.10
C VAL A 221 14.79 -4.28 0.02
N ALA A 222 15.49 -5.34 0.41
CA ALA A 222 16.05 -6.32 -0.50
C ALA A 222 14.93 -7.19 -1.13
N LEU A 223 14.03 -6.57 -1.91
CA LEU A 223 12.96 -7.24 -2.67
C LEU A 223 13.44 -7.83 -4.00
N CYS A 224 14.59 -7.38 -4.52
CA CYS A 224 15.16 -7.92 -5.77
C CYS A 224 15.66 -9.37 -5.67
N GLY A 225 15.81 -9.93 -4.47
CA GLY A 225 16.33 -11.29 -4.27
C GLY A 225 15.27 -12.39 -4.11
N LEU A 226 13.97 -12.04 -4.03
CA LEU A 226 12.92 -12.96 -3.56
C LEU A 226 11.92 -13.40 -4.62
N LEU A 227 11.95 -12.82 -5.82
CA LEU A 227 11.02 -13.16 -6.90
C LEU A 227 11.80 -13.85 -8.04
N PRO A 228 11.51 -15.14 -8.36
CA PRO A 228 12.03 -15.77 -9.56
C PRO A 228 11.65 -14.95 -10.81
N HIS A 229 12.41 -15.08 -11.90
CA HIS A 229 12.30 -14.34 -13.18
C HIS A 229 10.91 -14.34 -13.88
N ARG A 230 9.86 -14.89 -13.27
CA ARG A 230 8.53 -15.12 -13.84
C ARG A 230 7.56 -13.93 -13.67
N VAL A 231 7.76 -13.09 -12.66
CA VAL A 231 6.91 -11.93 -12.37
C VAL A 231 7.73 -10.66 -12.57
N ARG A 232 7.15 -9.64 -13.21
CA ARG A 232 7.81 -8.33 -13.32
C ARG A 232 8.03 -7.77 -11.92
N VAL A 233 9.20 -7.17 -11.70
CA VAL A 233 9.52 -6.50 -10.42
C VAL A 233 8.36 -5.58 -10.04
N PRO A 234 7.91 -5.55 -8.76
CA PRO A 234 6.80 -4.72 -8.33
C PRO A 234 6.98 -3.27 -8.80
N GLU A 235 5.94 -2.73 -9.44
CA GLU A 235 5.86 -1.31 -9.79
C GLU A 235 5.37 -0.57 -8.54
N ILE A 236 6.27 0.20 -7.91
CA ILE A 236 5.93 1.00 -6.73
C ILE A 236 5.65 2.43 -7.18
N ILE A 237 4.42 2.87 -7.00
CA ILE A 237 3.99 4.23 -7.30
C ILE A 237 4.18 5.08 -6.06
N VAL A 238 5.03 6.10 -6.19
CA VAL A 238 5.17 7.15 -5.19
C VAL A 238 4.38 8.36 -5.67
N GLY A 239 3.26 8.66 -5.01
CA GLY A 239 2.57 9.91 -5.25
C GLY A 239 3.37 11.07 -4.65
N GLU A 240 3.77 12.04 -5.47
CA GLU A 240 4.10 13.36 -4.94
C GLU A 240 2.80 13.99 -4.44
N TYR A 241 2.79 14.45 -3.20
CA TYR A 241 1.67 15.24 -2.67
C TYR A 241 1.53 16.47 -3.57
N CYS A 242 0.43 16.57 -4.33
CA CYS A 242 0.26 17.61 -5.33
C CYS A 242 0.14 18.99 -4.65
N GLU A 243 1.19 19.81 -4.73
CA GLU A 243 1.26 21.19 -4.24
C GLU A 243 0.43 22.17 -5.10
N ARG A 244 -0.84 21.85 -5.38
CA ARG A 244 -1.78 22.85 -5.93
C ARG A 244 -2.63 23.43 -4.83
N THR A 245 -2.01 24.40 -4.15
CA THR A 245 -2.60 25.59 -3.51
C THR A 245 -4.12 25.59 -3.38
N VAL A 246 -4.60 25.39 -2.14
CA VAL A 246 -5.79 26.11 -1.67
C VAL A 246 -5.34 27.56 -1.52
N SER A 247 -5.65 28.37 -2.53
CA SER A 247 -5.67 29.84 -2.44
C SER A 247 -7.04 30.30 -1.97
#